data_AF-A0A7V2SYS4-F1
#
_entry.id   AF-A0A7V2SYS4-F1
#
_cell.length_a   1.000
_cell.length_b   1.000
_cell.length_c   1.000
_cell.angle_alpha   90.00
_cell.angle_beta   90.00
_cell.angle_gamma   90.00
#
_symmetry.space_group_name_H-M   'P 1'
#
loop_
_entity.id
_entity.type
_entity.pdbx_description
1 polymer ?
#
loop_
_entity_poly.entity_id
_entity_poly.type
_entity_poly.pdbx_seq_one_letter_code
_entity_poly.pdbx_strand_id
1 'polypeptide(L)'
;GYGIVQASAPAILKGHHPTGRTALWLALALSAIPAGIALATQSEWNITSVIVTGLMLFGVVFAINSAVHSYLILAYSDHDKVSMNVGFYYMANAGGRLTGTVLSGLVYQTAGLVGCLWVSSIFIVLATVLSYKLPDR
;
A
#
# COMPACT_ATOMS: atom_id res chain seq x y z
N GLY A 1 1.84 -14.99 -3.78
CA GLY A 1 1.92 -13.74 -2.98
C GLY A 1 2.68 -12.69 -3.75
N TYR A 2 2.44 -11.40 -3.50
CA TYR A 2 3.06 -10.28 -4.23
C TYR A 2 4.60 -10.23 -4.18
N GLY A 3 5.24 -11.14 -3.44
CA GLY A 3 6.71 -11.28 -3.35
C GLY A 3 7.42 -11.53 -4.68
N ILE A 4 6.80 -12.20 -5.67
CA ILE A 4 7.39 -12.34 -7.02
C ILE A 4 7.47 -10.96 -7.70
N VAL A 5 6.36 -10.22 -7.67
CA VAL A 5 6.29 -8.85 -8.22
C VAL A 5 7.23 -7.92 -7.46
N GLN A 6 7.33 -8.04 -6.14
CA GLN A 6 8.24 -7.26 -5.31
C GLN A 6 9.72 -7.60 -5.59
N ALA A 7 10.05 -8.86 -5.86
CA ALA A 7 11.40 -9.28 -6.24
C ALA A 7 11.80 -8.79 -7.64
N SER A 8 10.82 -8.62 -8.54
CA SER A 8 11.03 -8.03 -9.86
C SER A 8 11.00 -6.49 -9.85
N ALA A 9 10.45 -5.86 -8.80
CA ALA A 9 10.34 -4.41 -8.70
C ALA A 9 11.67 -3.66 -8.89
N PRO A 10 12.83 -4.11 -8.35
CA PRO A 10 14.12 -3.47 -8.62
C PRO A 10 14.48 -3.46 -10.11
N ALA A 11 14.12 -4.50 -10.87
CA ALA A 11 14.35 -4.55 -12.31
C ALA A 11 13.38 -3.64 -13.09
N ILE A 12 12.15 -3.46 -12.59
CA ILE A 12 11.16 -2.51 -13.14
C ILE A 12 11.56 -1.06 -12.87
N LEU A 13 12.22 -0.80 -11.73
CA LEU A 13 12.67 0.52 -11.30
C LEU A 13 14.07 0.89 -11.83
N LYS A 14 14.78 -0.02 -12.52
CA LYS A 14 16.10 0.26 -13.11
C LYS A 14 16.01 1.40 -14.14
N GLY A 15 16.67 2.52 -13.83
CA GLY A 15 16.76 3.70 -14.70
C GLY A 15 15.91 4.90 -14.26
N HIS A 16 15.05 4.75 -13.25
CA HIS A 16 14.30 5.85 -12.65
C HIS A 16 14.58 5.89 -11.15
N HIS A 17 15.03 7.04 -10.64
CA HIS A 17 15.12 7.26 -9.20
C HIS A 17 13.73 7.62 -8.68
N PRO A 18 13.07 6.74 -7.91
CA PRO A 18 11.76 7.03 -7.36
C PRO A 18 11.85 8.22 -6.42
N THR A 19 10.89 9.13 -6.49
CA THR A 19 10.79 10.30 -5.62
C THR A 19 9.60 10.14 -4.67
N GLY A 20 9.50 11.02 -3.67
CA GLY A 20 8.29 11.12 -2.83
C GLY A 20 7.01 11.28 -3.65
N ARG A 21 7.09 12.00 -4.78
CA ARG A 21 5.96 12.16 -5.71
C ARG A 21 5.57 10.85 -6.41
N THR A 22 6.54 10.00 -6.75
CA THR A 22 6.26 8.64 -7.29
C THR A 22 5.51 7.80 -6.27
N ALA A 23 5.95 7.80 -5.01
CA ALA A 23 5.27 7.10 -3.92
C ALA A 23 3.84 7.62 -3.71
N LEU A 24 3.64 8.93 -3.80
CA LEU A 24 2.35 9.57 -3.64
C LEU A 24 1.35 9.12 -4.72
N TRP A 25 1.73 9.20 -6.00
CA TRP A 25 0.86 8.78 -7.10
C TRP A 25 0.52 7.29 -7.04
N LEU A 26 1.48 6.45 -6.66
CA LEU A 26 1.25 5.01 -6.48
C LEU A 26 0.30 4.74 -5.31
N ALA A 27 0.44 5.44 -4.19
CA ALA A 27 -0.48 5.32 -3.06
C ALA A 27 -1.90 5.78 -3.42
N LEU A 28 -2.03 6.87 -4.18
CA LEU A 28 -3.31 7.37 -4.67
C LEU A 28 -3.98 6.34 -5.61
N ALA A 29 -3.24 5.81 -6.58
CA ALA A 29 -3.72 4.75 -7.46
C ALA A 29 -4.09 3.48 -6.67
N LEU A 30 -3.30 3.11 -5.67
CA LEU A 30 -3.57 1.97 -4.80
C LEU A 30 -4.86 2.15 -4.00
N SER A 31 -5.18 3.35 -3.52
CA SER A 31 -6.40 3.62 -2.75
C SER A 31 -7.69 3.45 -3.58
N ALA A 32 -7.60 3.69 -4.89
CA ALA A 32 -8.73 3.55 -5.80
C ALA A 32 -9.15 2.09 -5.98
N ILE A 33 -8.22 1.14 -5.81
CA ILE A 33 -8.50 -0.29 -6.00
C ILE A 33 -9.50 -0.83 -4.96
N PRO A 34 -9.28 -0.75 -3.63
CA PRO A 34 -10.25 -1.23 -2.66
C PRO A 34 -11.58 -0.46 -2.72
N ALA A 35 -11.57 0.84 -3.03
CA ALA A 35 -12.79 1.61 -3.28
C ALA A 35 -13.56 1.08 -4.50
N GLY A 36 -12.86 0.80 -5.61
CA GLY A 36 -13.44 0.21 -6.80
C GLY A 36 -14.02 -1.18 -6.56
N ILE A 37 -13.33 -2.04 -5.79
CA ILE A 37 -13.86 -3.34 -5.35
C ILE A 37 -15.15 -3.13 -4.55
N ALA A 38 -15.15 -2.22 -3.56
CA ALA A 38 -16.31 -1.95 -2.73
C ALA A 38 -17.54 -1.49 -3.54
N LEU A 39 -17.34 -0.64 -4.55
CA LEU A 39 -18.40 -0.18 -5.44
C LEU A 39 -18.89 -1.32 -6.36
N ALA A 40 -17.97 -2.09 -6.94
CA ALA A 40 -18.31 -3.19 -7.84
C ALA A 40 -19.06 -4.33 -7.12
N THR A 41 -18.74 -4.60 -5.84
CA THR A 41 -19.48 -5.60 -5.05
C THR A 41 -20.91 -5.20 -4.69
N GLN A 42 -21.26 -3.92 -4.87
CA GLN A 42 -22.62 -3.41 -4.67
C GLN A 42 -23.46 -3.42 -5.98
N SER A 43 -22.84 -3.78 -7.10
CA SER A 43 -23.51 -3.96 -8.39
C SER A 43 -23.93 -5.43 -8.59
N GLU A 44 -24.69 -5.74 -9.64
CA GLU A 44 -25.12 -7.11 -9.98
C GLU A 44 -23.99 -8.01 -10.53
N TRP A 45 -22.73 -7.61 -10.35
CA TRP A 45 -21.58 -8.32 -10.87
C TRP A 45 -21.28 -9.55 -10.02
N ASN A 46 -20.62 -10.56 -10.62
CA ASN A 46 -20.16 -11.72 -9.85
C ASN A 46 -19.12 -11.30 -8.81
N ILE A 47 -19.50 -11.41 -7.53
CA ILE A 47 -18.69 -10.97 -6.38
C ILE A 47 -17.32 -11.66 -6.35
N THR A 48 -17.27 -12.96 -6.65
CA THR A 48 -16.00 -13.72 -6.64
C THR A 48 -15.04 -13.17 -7.69
N SER A 49 -15.51 -12.94 -8.93
CA SER A 49 -14.67 -12.36 -9.98
C SER A 49 -14.18 -10.96 -9.62
N VAL A 50 -15.05 -10.10 -9.08
CA VAL A 50 -14.69 -8.74 -8.64
C VAL A 50 -13.58 -8.77 -7.59
N ILE A 51 -13.74 -9.59 -6.55
CA ILE A 51 -12.75 -9.71 -5.46
C ILE A 51 -11.43 -10.27 -5.99
N VAL A 52 -11.47 -11.37 -6.75
CA VAL A 52 -10.25 -12.03 -7.22
C VAL A 52 -9.44 -11.12 -8.13
N THR A 53 -10.08 -10.54 -9.15
CA THR A 53 -9.40 -9.62 -10.08
C THR A 53 -8.93 -8.36 -9.37
N GLY A 54 -9.76 -7.79 -8.49
CA GLY A 54 -9.39 -6.63 -7.68
C GLY A 54 -8.18 -6.88 -6.79
N LEU A 55 -8.11 -8.03 -6.11
CA LEU A 55 -6.98 -8.39 -5.26
C LEU A 55 -5.70 -8.69 -6.06
N MET A 56 -5.81 -9.24 -7.27
CA MET A 56 -4.64 -9.39 -8.16
C MET A 56 -4.07 -8.02 -8.53
N LEU A 57 -4.93 -7.08 -8.96
CA LEU A 57 -4.53 -5.71 -9.28
C LEU A 57 -3.93 -5.00 -8.06
N PHE A 58 -4.60 -5.13 -6.90
CA PHE A 58 -4.10 -4.60 -5.63
C PHE A 58 -2.69 -5.12 -5.34
N GLY A 59 -2.46 -6.43 -5.46
CA GLY A 59 -1.17 -7.05 -5.19
C GLY A 59 -0.05 -6.53 -6.09
N VAL A 60 -0.33 -6.25 -7.36
CA VAL A 60 0.65 -5.68 -8.30
C VAL A 60 1.02 -4.25 -7.90
N VAL A 61 0.01 -3.37 -7.74
CA VAL A 61 0.26 -1.96 -7.42
C VAL A 61 0.88 -1.81 -6.02
N PHE A 62 0.43 -2.62 -5.06
CA PHE A 62 1.00 -2.67 -3.71
C PHE A 62 2.47 -3.07 -3.72
N ALA A 63 2.86 -4.06 -4.53
CA ALA A 63 4.26 -4.49 -4.63
C ALA A 63 5.17 -3.37 -5.14
N ILE A 64 4.71 -2.63 -6.16
CA ILE A 64 5.45 -1.50 -6.72
C ILE A 64 5.57 -0.38 -5.68
N ASN A 65 4.46 -0.02 -5.02
CA ASN A 65 4.44 1.01 -3.97
C ASN A 65 5.36 0.65 -2.78
N SER A 66 5.33 -0.62 -2.34
CA SER A 66 6.18 -1.16 -1.27
C SER A 66 7.68 -1.10 -1.63
N ALA A 67 8.02 -1.41 -2.88
CA ALA A 67 9.40 -1.33 -3.37
C ALA A 67 9.91 0.11 -3.40
N VAL A 68 9.09 1.06 -3.87
CA VAL A 68 9.41 2.49 -3.86
C VAL A 68 9.63 2.99 -2.43
N HIS A 69 8.77 2.64 -1.49
CA HIS A 69 8.92 3.07 -0.09
C HIS A 69 10.23 2.54 0.52
N SER A 70 10.53 1.27 0.28
CA SER A 70 11.76 0.64 0.75
C SER A 70 13.01 1.31 0.16
N TYR A 71 12.97 1.72 -1.11
CA TYR A 71 14.03 2.49 -1.75
C TYR A 71 14.20 3.87 -1.11
N LEU A 72 13.10 4.62 -0.94
CA LEU A 72 13.13 5.99 -0.39
C LEU A 72 13.70 6.03 1.04
N ILE A 73 13.45 5.01 1.85
CA ILE A 73 14.00 4.94 3.21
C ILE A 73 15.52 4.85 3.18
N LEU A 74 16.09 4.06 2.25
CA LEU A 74 17.53 3.97 2.08
C LEU A 74 18.09 5.27 1.49
N ALA A 75 17.42 5.85 0.50
CA ALA A 75 17.83 7.09 -0.15
C ALA A 75 17.80 8.32 0.79
N TYR A 76 16.88 8.35 1.76
CA TYR A 76 16.75 9.44 2.74
C TYR A 76 17.52 9.21 4.04
N SER A 77 18.14 8.05 4.21
CA SER A 77 18.92 7.76 5.41
C SER A 77 20.37 8.21 5.26
N ASP A 78 20.83 9.04 6.20
CA ASP A 78 22.26 9.31 6.36
C ASP A 78 23.01 8.00 6.64
N HIS A 79 24.21 7.87 6.06
CA HIS A 79 25.03 6.64 6.14
C HIS A 79 25.22 6.10 7.57
N ASP A 80 25.32 6.97 8.57
CA ASP A 80 25.53 6.59 9.98
C ASP A 80 24.25 6.16 10.71
N LYS A 81 23.06 6.41 10.14
CA LYS A 81 21.76 6.15 10.78
C LYS A 81 20.88 5.14 10.03
N VAL A 82 21.39 4.54 8.96
CA VAL A 82 20.64 3.61 8.10
C VAL A 82 20.02 2.46 8.90
N SER A 83 20.78 1.79 9.77
CA SER A 83 20.30 0.64 10.54
C SER A 83 19.13 1.01 11.47
N MET A 84 19.21 2.16 12.13
CA MET A 84 18.16 2.68 13.00
C MET A 84 16.90 3.05 12.21
N ASN A 85 17.04 3.76 11.08
CA ASN A 85 15.91 4.15 10.24
C ASN A 85 15.18 2.94 9.65
N VAL A 86 15.95 1.94 9.20
CA VAL A 86 15.41 0.65 8.74
C VAL A 86 14.70 -0.09 9.87
N GLY A 87 15.27 -0.08 11.09
CA GLY A 87 14.62 -0.64 12.28
C GLY A 87 13.26 0.00 12.56
N PHE A 88 13.18 1.34 12.57
CA PHE A 88 11.91 2.06 12.72
C PHE A 88 10.90 1.74 11.62
N TYR A 89 11.34 1.62 10.37
CA TYR A 89 10.47 1.23 9.26
C TYR A 89 9.86 -0.17 9.47
N TYR A 90 10.66 -1.16 9.84
CA TYR A 90 10.14 -2.51 10.09
C TYR A 90 9.19 -2.56 11.28
N MET A 91 9.49 -1.83 12.36
CA MET A 91 8.58 -1.68 13.50
C MET A 91 7.26 -1.04 13.09
N ALA A 92 7.29 0.04 12.30
CA ALA A 92 6.10 0.69 11.79
C ALA A 92 5.27 -0.23 10.87
N ASN A 93 5.92 -0.99 9.98
CA ASN A 93 5.25 -1.97 9.11
C ASN A 93 4.61 -3.11 9.91
N ALA A 94 5.30 -3.63 10.94
CA ALA A 94 4.73 -4.65 11.83
C ALA A 94 3.52 -4.10 12.61
N GLY A 95 3.65 -2.88 13.15
CA GLY A 95 2.55 -2.19 13.83
C GLY A 95 1.34 -2.00 12.91
N GLY A 96 1.56 -1.49 11.69
CA GLY A 96 0.49 -1.31 10.70
C GLY A 96 -0.22 -2.62 10.34
N ARG A 97 0.52 -3.72 10.18
CA ARG A 97 -0.07 -5.05 9.92
C ARG A 97 -0.90 -5.55 11.09
N LEU A 98 -0.42 -5.38 12.32
CA LEU A 98 -1.16 -5.76 13.51
C LEU A 98 -2.44 -4.94 13.65
N THR A 99 -2.33 -3.60 13.58
CA THR A 99 -3.48 -2.69 13.65
C THR A 99 -4.48 -3.00 12.55
N GLY A 100 -4.03 -3.17 11.30
CA GLY A 100 -4.89 -3.50 10.17
C GLY A 100 -5.63 -4.84 10.39
N THR A 101 -4.95 -5.87 10.88
CA THR A 101 -5.55 -7.18 11.14
C THR A 101 -6.62 -7.09 12.23
N VAL A 102 -6.30 -6.50 13.38
CA VAL A 102 -7.23 -6.37 14.51
C VAL A 102 -8.42 -5.47 14.14
N LEU A 103 -8.15 -4.30 13.56
CA LEU A 103 -9.21 -3.35 13.17
C LEU A 103 -10.09 -3.94 12.06
N SER A 104 -9.53 -4.62 11.07
CA SER A 104 -10.33 -5.27 10.03
C SER A 104 -11.23 -6.37 10.60
N GLY A 105 -10.78 -7.11 11.62
CA GLY A 105 -11.63 -8.07 12.33
C GLY A 105 -12.81 -7.42 13.04
N LEU A 106 -12.61 -6.24 13.65
CA LEU A 106 -13.68 -5.46 14.26
C LEU A 106 -14.65 -4.90 13.20
N VAL A 107 -14.12 -4.29 12.15
CA VAL A 107 -14.91 -3.69 11.06
C VAL A 107 -15.70 -4.76 10.30
N TYR A 108 -15.12 -5.94 10.08
CA TYR A 108 -15.82 -7.03 9.40
C TYR A 108 -17.06 -7.49 10.18
N GLN A 109 -16.96 -7.55 11.52
CA GLN A 109 -18.08 -7.94 12.36
C GLN A 109 -19.24 -6.92 12.35
N THR A 110 -18.95 -5.63 12.16
CA THR A 110 -19.96 -4.56 12.22
C THR A 110 -20.45 -4.08 10.85
N ALA A 111 -19.59 -4.11 9.83
CA ALA A 111 -19.83 -3.54 8.50
C ALA A 111 -19.46 -4.48 7.34
N GLY A 112 -19.05 -5.72 7.64
CA GLY A 112 -18.74 -6.75 6.64
C GLY A 112 -17.52 -6.41 5.77
N LEU A 113 -17.40 -7.14 4.65
CA LEU A 113 -16.29 -6.99 3.71
C LEU A 113 -16.23 -5.59 3.08
N VAL A 114 -17.39 -5.03 2.71
CA VAL A 114 -17.47 -3.71 2.07
C VAL A 114 -16.96 -2.63 3.02
N GLY A 115 -17.28 -2.71 4.32
CA GLY A 115 -16.72 -1.83 5.34
C GLY A 115 -15.20 -1.91 5.42
N CYS A 116 -14.63 -3.13 5.40
CA CYS A 116 -13.18 -3.32 5.41
C CYS A 116 -12.50 -2.67 4.19
N LEU A 117 -13.09 -2.76 3.01
CA LEU A 117 -12.57 -2.17 1.78
C LEU A 117 -12.56 -0.63 1.85
N TRP A 118 -13.63 -0.03 2.36
CA TRP A 118 -13.69 1.43 2.55
C TRP A 118 -12.68 1.92 3.58
N VAL A 119 -12.60 1.26 4.74
CA VAL A 119 -11.62 1.62 5.78
C VAL A 119 -10.18 1.47 5.26
N SER A 120 -9.89 0.41 4.50
CA SER A 120 -8.59 0.24 3.85
C SER A 120 -8.28 1.37 2.86
N SER A 121 -9.23 1.74 2.02
CA SER A 121 -9.07 2.88 1.09
C SER A 121 -8.78 4.18 1.83
N ILE A 122 -9.53 4.48 2.90
CA ILE A 122 -9.32 5.66 3.75
C ILE A 122 -7.91 5.66 4.35
N PHE A 123 -7.43 4.53 4.88
CA PHE A 123 -6.09 4.44 5.44
C PHE A 123 -5.00 4.72 4.41
N ILE A 124 -5.17 4.25 3.16
CA ILE A 124 -4.23 4.53 2.07
C ILE A 124 -4.30 6.02 1.66
N VAL A 125 -5.49 6.63 1.62
CA VAL A 125 -5.64 8.07 1.37
C VAL A 125 -4.95 8.89 2.47
N LEU A 126 -5.16 8.54 3.74
CA LEU A 126 -4.48 9.19 4.86
C LEU A 126 -2.96 9.07 4.74
N ALA A 127 -2.45 7.88 4.39
CA ALA A 127 -1.03 7.69 4.13
C ALA A 127 -0.54 8.58 2.97
N THR A 128 -1.32 8.69 1.89
CA THR A 128 -1.01 9.56 0.74
C THR A 128 -0.91 11.03 1.14
N VAL A 129 -1.84 11.51 1.97
CA VAL A 129 -1.84 12.89 2.49
C VAL A 129 -0.63 13.15 3.38
N LEU A 130 -0.28 12.19 4.25
CA LEU A 130 0.93 12.28 5.09
C LEU A 130 2.20 12.29 4.23
N SER A 131 2.23 11.50 3.16
CA SER A 131 3.33 11.43 2.20
C SER A 131 3.52 12.72 1.40
N TYR A 132 2.53 13.62 1.30
CA TYR A 132 2.70 14.93 0.66
C TYR A 132 3.79 15.79 1.34
N LYS A 133 4.13 15.49 2.60
CA LYS A 133 5.20 16.18 3.33
C LYS A 133 6.60 15.60 3.08
N LEU A 134 6.73 14.54 2.27
CA LEU A 134 8.02 13.95 1.94
C LEU A 134 8.80 14.90 1.00
N PRO A 135 10.11 15.12 1.24
CA PRO A 135 10.92 16.00 0.41
C PRO A 135 11.19 15.40 -0.99
N ASP A 136 11.18 16.22 -2.04
CA ASP A 136 11.40 15.80 -3.43
C ASP A 136 12.90 15.61 -3.81
N ARG A 137 13.80 15.49 -2.83
CA ARG A 137 15.25 15.45 -3.06
C ARG A 137 15.74 14.13 -3.65
#